data_AF-A0A2W4RDI6-F1
#
_entry.id   AF-A0A2W4RDI6-F1
#
_cell.length_a   1.000
_cell.length_b   1.000
_cell.length_c   1.000
_cell.angle_alpha   90.00
_cell.angle_beta   90.00
_cell.angle_gamma   90.00
#
_symmetry.space_group_name_H-M   'P 1'
#
loop_
_entity.id
_entity.type
_entity.pdbx_description
1 polymer ?
#
loop_
_entity_poly.entity_id
_entity_poly.type
_entity_poly.pdbx_seq_one_letter_code
_entity_poly.pdbx_strand_id
1 'polypeptide(L)'
;MNDDVKVYIVDDDCDMRNSIQWLLESVNLRVCAYESAERFLAEYSDNRPGCLLLDVRMPGMGGLRLLEYLQSMHRHLPVIMFTGYGDVEMAVRALKAGA
;
A
#
# COMPACT_ATOMS: atom_id res chain seq x y z
N MET A 1 21.99 -6.10 9.60
CA MET A 1 20.83 -5.37 10.14
C MET A 1 20.15 -4.72 8.94
N ASN A 2 18.92 -5.14 8.62
CA ASN A 2 18.19 -4.68 7.42
C ASN A 2 17.61 -3.28 7.71
N ASP A 3 18.46 -2.26 7.68
CA ASP A 3 18.13 -0.88 8.04
C ASP A 3 17.39 -0.09 6.94
N ASP A 4 16.91 -0.77 5.90
CA ASP A 4 16.28 -0.12 4.74
C ASP A 4 14.92 -0.72 4.33
N VAL A 5 14.32 -1.55 5.19
CA VAL A 5 12.96 -2.06 4.95
C VAL A 5 11.96 -0.98 5.37
N LYS A 6 11.20 -0.46 4.41
CA LYS A 6 10.18 0.57 4.63
C LYS A 6 8.78 0.01 4.43
N VAL A 7 7.85 0.51 5.24
CA VAL A 7 6.42 0.26 5.07
C VAL A 7 5.81 1.46 4.35
N TYR A 8 5.25 1.23 3.18
CA TYR A 8 4.53 2.23 2.41
C TYR A 8 3.05 2.11 2.75
N ILE A 9 2.36 3.22 3.03
CA ILE A 9 0.92 3.25 3.28
C ILE A 9 0.28 4.13 2.22
N VAL A 10 -0.77 3.65 1.57
CA VAL A 10 -1.56 4.43 0.62
C VAL A 10 -3.02 4.33 1.03
N ASP A 11 -3.55 5.43 1.53
CA ASP A 11 -4.91 5.54 2.08
C ASP A 11 -5.35 7.01 1.96
N ASP A 12 -6.54 7.26 1.40
CA ASP A 12 -7.07 8.61 1.25
C ASP A 12 -7.57 9.19 2.59
N ASP A 13 -7.93 8.34 3.55
CA ASP A 13 -8.32 8.74 4.89
C ASP A 13 -7.09 9.16 5.71
N CYS A 14 -7.06 10.42 6.13
CA CYS A 14 -5.92 10.96 6.89
C CYS A 14 -5.86 10.40 8.33
N ASP A 15 -6.99 10.14 8.97
CA ASP A 15 -7.05 9.67 10.34
C ASP A 15 -6.61 8.21 10.44
N MET A 16 -7.09 7.38 9.49
CA MET A 16 -6.67 5.98 9.40
C MET A 16 -5.18 5.86 9.07
N ARG A 17 -4.71 6.62 8.08
CA ARG A 17 -3.30 6.67 7.70
C ARG A 17 -2.38 7.09 8.85
N ASN A 18 -2.74 8.14 9.59
CA ASN A 18 -1.99 8.58 10.76
C ASN A 18 -1.96 7.50 11.85
N SER A 19 -3.10 6.85 12.10
CA SER A 19 -3.21 5.79 13.11
C SER A 19 -2.30 4.59 12.79
N ILE A 20 -2.29 4.14 11.53
CA ILE A 20 -1.43 3.03 11.07
C ILE A 20 0.04 3.45 11.12
N GLN A 21 0.35 4.66 10.67
CA GLN A 21 1.72 5.18 10.74
C GLN A 21 2.25 5.17 12.18
N TRP A 22 1.48 5.72 13.11
CA TRP A 22 1.85 5.75 14.54
C TRP A 22 2.05 4.35 15.11
N LEU A 23 1.17 3.41 14.77
CA LEU A 23 1.28 2.02 15.23
C LEU A 23 2.59 1.37 14.74
N LEU A 24 2.91 1.53 13.46
CA LEU A 24 4.11 0.93 12.88
C LEU A 24 5.39 1.60 13.37
N GLU A 25 5.39 2.93 13.53
CA GLU A 25 6.51 3.66 14.12
C GLU A 25 6.75 3.26 15.59
N SER A 26 5.68 2.92 16.33
CA SER A 26 5.79 2.46 17.72
C SER A 26 6.57 1.15 17.89
N VAL A 27 6.63 0.34 16.84
CA VAL A 27 7.42 -0.90 16.77
C VAL A 27 8.73 -0.70 15.98
N ASN A 28 9.20 0.54 15.87
CA ASN A 28 10.45 0.95 15.22
C ASN A 28 10.52 0.63 13.71
N LEU A 29 9.37 0.54 13.02
CA LEU A 29 9.35 0.43 11.56
C LEU A 29 9.43 1.82 10.91
N ARG A 30 10.11 1.93 9.77
CA ARG A 30 10.14 3.16 8.97
C ARG A 30 8.94 3.19 8.05
N VAL A 31 8.16 4.27 8.10
CA VAL A 31 6.90 4.40 7.36
C VAL A 31 6.98 5.55 6.37
N CYS A 32 6.39 5.37 5.19
CA CYS A 32 6.11 6.44 4.23
C CYS A 32 4.64 6.39 3.85
N ALA A 33 3.90 7.46 4.15
CA ALA A 33 2.46 7.50 3.97
C ALA A 33 2.05 8.44 2.83
N TYR A 34 1.08 8.01 2.02
CA TYR A 34 0.61 8.69 0.82
C TYR A 34 -0.91 8.82 0.83
N GLU A 35 -1.42 9.95 0.36
CA GLU A 35 -2.86 10.24 0.24
C GLU A 35 -3.50 9.61 -1.00
N SER A 36 -2.69 9.17 -1.96
CA SER A 36 -3.19 8.64 -3.22
C SER A 36 -2.18 7.71 -3.89
N ALA A 37 -2.69 6.82 -4.75
CA ALA A 37 -1.88 5.91 -5.55
C ALA A 37 -0.93 6.67 -6.49
N GLU A 38 -1.37 7.79 -7.06
CA GLU A 38 -0.57 8.61 -7.97
C GLU A 38 0.62 9.26 -7.26
N ARG A 39 0.43 9.75 -6.03
CA ARG A 39 1.51 10.27 -5.18
C ARG A 39 2.54 9.19 -4.88
N PHE A 40 2.06 8.00 -4.52
CA PHE A 40 2.93 6.86 -4.31
C PHE A 40 3.73 6.50 -5.57
N LEU A 41 3.09 6.40 -6.74
CA LEU A 41 3.76 6.07 -7.99
C LEU A 41 4.77 7.12 -8.45
N ALA A 42 4.53 8.40 -8.16
CA ALA A 42 5.45 9.48 -8.48
C ALA A 42 6.76 9.39 -7.67
N GLU A 43 6.68 8.92 -6.42
CA GLU A 43 7.85 8.84 -5.52
C GLU A 43 8.50 7.46 -5.50
N TYR A 44 7.73 6.38 -5.71
CA TYR A 44 8.19 5.00 -5.72
C TYR A 44 8.95 4.67 -7.02
N SER A 45 10.20 5.10 -7.06
CA SER A 45 11.07 5.04 -8.24
C SER A 45 12.08 3.90 -8.18
N ASP A 46 12.52 3.51 -7.00
CA ASP A 46 13.49 2.42 -6.80
C ASP A 46 12.77 1.19 -6.27
N ASN A 47 13.13 0.00 -6.75
CA ASN A 47 12.65 -1.31 -6.26
C ASN A 47 13.17 -1.59 -4.83
N ARG A 48 12.94 -0.66 -3.92
CA ARG A 48 13.43 -0.66 -2.55
C ARG A 48 12.73 -1.77 -1.78
N PRO A 49 13.47 -2.47 -0.91
CA PRO A 49 12.89 -3.49 -0.07
C PRO A 49 11.86 -2.85 0.89
N GLY A 50 10.70 -3.46 0.99
CA GLY A 50 9.60 -2.92 1.79
C GLY A 50 8.33 -3.73 1.64
N CYS A 51 7.25 -3.21 2.18
CA CYS A 51 5.90 -3.69 1.90
C CYS A 51 4.96 -2.50 1.72
N LEU A 52 3.88 -2.69 0.96
CA LEU A 52 2.85 -1.70 0.71
C LEU A 52 1.56 -2.09 1.41
N LEU A 53 1.09 -1.29 2.36
CA LEU A 53 -0.30 -1.31 2.82
C LEU A 53 -1.14 -0.42 1.92
N LEU A 54 -2.21 -0.99 1.36
CA LEU A 54 -3.00 -0.35 0.32
C LEU A 54 -4.49 -0.42 0.63
N ASP A 55 -5.15 0.73 0.72
CA ASP A 55 -6.61 0.77 0.70
C ASP A 55 -7.15 0.52 -0.71
N VAL A 56 -8.30 -0.13 -0.76
CA VAL A 56 -8.91 -0.57 -2.01
C VAL A 56 -9.75 0.55 -2.64
N ARG A 57 -10.43 1.36 -1.84
CA ARG A 57 -11.43 2.33 -2.31
C ARG A 57 -10.95 3.76 -2.08
N MET A 58 -10.03 4.17 -2.94
CA MET A 58 -9.56 5.56 -2.98
C MET A 58 -10.15 6.31 -4.18
N PRO A 59 -10.37 7.64 -4.06
CA PRO A 59 -10.66 8.51 -5.20
C PRO A 59 -9.52 8.47 -6.24
N GLY A 60 -9.86 8.50 -7.53
CA GLY A 60 -8.86 8.44 -8.61
C GLY A 60 -8.44 6.99 -8.91
N MET A 61 -7.15 6.71 -8.88
CA MET A 61 -6.64 5.35 -9.03
C MET A 61 -6.85 4.55 -7.74
N GLY A 62 -7.85 3.66 -7.76
CA GLY A 62 -8.12 2.74 -6.65
C GLY A 62 -7.03 1.70 -6.43
N GLY A 63 -6.99 1.09 -5.24
CA GLY A 63 -5.91 0.18 -4.83
C GLY A 63 -5.75 -1.06 -5.72
N LEU A 64 -6.84 -1.65 -6.20
CA LEU A 64 -6.76 -2.80 -7.12
C LEU A 64 -6.04 -2.44 -8.44
N ARG A 65 -6.31 -1.25 -8.99
CA ARG A 65 -5.64 -0.77 -10.20
C ARG A 65 -4.15 -0.50 -9.95
N LEU A 66 -3.81 0.01 -8.76
CA LEU A 66 -2.41 0.20 -8.36
C LEU A 66 -1.68 -1.14 -8.26
N LEU A 67 -2.31 -2.16 -7.66
CA LEU A 67 -1.76 -3.51 -7.55
C LEU A 67 -1.51 -4.12 -8.95
N GLU A 68 -2.50 -4.07 -9.84
CA GLU A 68 -2.37 -4.52 -11.23
C GLU A 68 -1.22 -3.80 -11.96
N TYR A 69 -1.10 -2.48 -11.75
CA TYR A 69 -0.04 -1.67 -12.34
C TYR A 69 1.35 -2.08 -11.82
N LEU A 70 1.51 -2.26 -10.50
CA LEU A 70 2.77 -2.70 -9.90
C LEU A 70 3.19 -4.09 -10.40
N GLN A 71 2.24 -5.00 -10.57
CA GLN A 71 2.49 -6.32 -11.14
C GLN A 71 2.89 -6.27 -12.61
N SER A 72 2.23 -5.42 -13.40
CA SER A 72 2.57 -5.24 -14.82
C SER A 72 3.99 -4.70 -15.02
N MET A 73 4.51 -3.95 -14.03
CA MET A 73 5.89 -3.43 -14.02
C MET A 73 6.91 -4.41 -13.42
N HIS A 74 6.52 -5.66 -13.13
CA HIS A 74 7.36 -6.69 -12.50
C HIS A 74 8.03 -6.21 -11.19
N ARG A 75 7.37 -5.33 -10.43
CA ARG A 75 7.89 -4.89 -9.13
C ARG A 75 7.57 -5.93 -8.07
N HIS A 76 8.61 -6.42 -7.40
CA HIS A 76 8.50 -7.44 -6.35
C HIS A 76 8.18 -6.84 -4.98
N LEU A 77 7.39 -5.78 -4.92
CA LEU A 77 6.97 -5.17 -3.66
C LEU A 77 5.77 -5.97 -3.12
N PRO A 78 5.89 -6.65 -1.96
CA PRO A 78 4.75 -7.29 -1.31
C PRO A 78 3.66 -6.26 -0.99
N VAL A 79 2.44 -6.55 -1.40
CA VAL A 79 1.27 -5.68 -1.17
C VAL A 79 0.33 -6.36 -0.20
N ILE A 80 -0.04 -5.66 0.87
CA ILE A 80 -1.05 -6.05 1.85
C ILE A 80 -2.25 -5.14 1.62
N MET A 81 -3.35 -5.70 1.14
CA MET A 81 -4.59 -4.95 1.00
C MET A 81 -5.24 -4.80 2.38
N PHE A 82 -5.56 -3.58 2.77
CA PHE A 82 -6.22 -3.27 4.03
C PHE A 82 -7.39 -2.35 3.74
N THR A 83 -8.61 -2.73 4.14
CA THR A 83 -9.79 -1.89 3.87
C THR A 83 -10.78 -1.94 5.02
N GLY A 84 -11.36 -0.79 5.35
CA GLY A 84 -12.46 -0.69 6.31
C GLY A 84 -13.80 -1.22 5.79
N TYR A 85 -13.89 -1.47 4.47
CA TYR A 85 -15.09 -1.94 3.79
C TYR A 85 -14.86 -3.30 3.14
N GLY A 86 -14.91 -4.37 3.96
CA GLY A 86 -14.74 -5.73 3.49
C GLY A 86 -15.98 -6.24 2.73
N ASP A 87 -15.82 -6.54 1.44
CA ASP A 87 -16.78 -7.34 0.67
C ASP A 87 -16.03 -8.52 0.01
N VAL A 88 -16.69 -9.67 -0.07
CA VAL A 88 -16.12 -10.94 -0.53
C VAL A 88 -15.63 -10.84 -1.97
N GLU A 89 -16.35 -10.14 -2.84
CA GLU A 89 -15.91 -9.94 -4.23
C GLU A 89 -14.56 -9.21 -4.32
N MET A 90 -14.32 -8.26 -3.41
CA MET A 90 -13.09 -7.49 -3.37
C MET A 90 -11.91 -8.38 -2.97
N ALA A 91 -12.07 -9.20 -1.94
CA ALA A 91 -11.04 -10.14 -1.49
C ALA A 91 -10.66 -11.13 -2.60
N VAL A 92 -11.65 -11.66 -3.33
CA VAL A 92 -11.41 -12.57 -4.46
C VAL A 92 -10.62 -11.87 -5.58
N ARG A 93 -10.91 -10.60 -5.89
CA ARG A 93 -10.16 -9.83 -6.89
C ARG A 93 -8.72 -9.57 -6.46
N ALA A 94 -8.51 -9.21 -5.20
CA ALA A 94 -7.17 -9.01 -4.63
C ALA A 94 -6.32 -10.29 -4.72
N LEU A 95 -6.88 -11.43 -4.32
CA LEU A 95 -6.19 -12.73 -4.42
C LEU A 95 -5.84 -13.10 -5.86
N LYS A 96 -6.76 -12.87 -6.81
CA LYS A 96 -6.48 -13.09 -8.25
C LYS A 96 -5.40 -12.16 -8.79
N ALA A 97 -5.32 -10.96 -8.25
CA ALA A 97 -4.29 -9.98 -8.52
C ALA A 97 -3.06 -10.15 -7.62
N GLY A 98 -2.84 -11.33 -7.01
CA GLY A 98 -1.58 -11.70 -6.35
C GLY A 98 -1.22 -10.91 -5.08
N ALA A 99 -2.22 -10.38 -4.37
CA ALA A 99 -2.07 -9.97 -2.97
C ALA A 99 -2.11 -11.18 -2.01
#